data_AF-A0A0W8CEC3-F1
#
_entry.id   AF-A0A0W8CEC3-F1
#
_cell.length_a   1.000
_cell.length_b   1.000
_cell.length_c   1.000
_cell.angle_alpha   90.00
_cell.angle_beta   90.00
_cell.angle_gamma   90.00
#
_symmetry.space_group_name_H-M   'P 1'
#
loop_
_entity.id
_entity.type
_entity.pdbx_description
1 polymer ?
#
loop_
_entity_poly.entity_id
_entity_poly.type
_entity_poly.pdbx_seq_one_letter_code
_entity_poly.pdbx_strand_id
1 'polypeptide(L)'
;MAFVSAKYDGLTPRIDTEHNITYVDDSAPGKFVIHLNNSQTWVLYASDKSLSLRVEESVVFSVNASGSSLVADKGYSGTIRVALLPEDATDDTVYDEYAACMVLGGSVSMESRTGYTLHWDVEGSSCESVGLLHFALPHQIESMTGSPTKTTSPGAIMMRSATRGLMVGQVTTNPTWSFVEPEADFEVDFYPARKPSPWIVLETDMLRTLQKDIMGNWSDWDADSWYYNGKYFQKYASLCLMAADSSVVGPDTLLLSYCLEKLEKMIEPVLNNSLSPPLMYDTLYRGIISSSIFKTGSIYTEFGNGMYNDHHYHYGYFITASAMLKHLDPNWSRMPELERIIWTMLRDVVNPSAEDKYFPRFRHFSWYLGHSYSHGVTSIDNGKDEESTSEDINFFYGMTLWGRVTGKKAVEDLGSLMLRLDAHAIRTYFLLKSDNTIHPPEIVRNHVTGIFFDNKVYYNTWFLDRKYAIHGIQMIPVSPINELARTSTFVEQEWNDILSKERIVTMKNSNNTWLSLLLVNAATVNPMDSLHKLKNATMDDGLSRSWALYNAATRCRDDVDVHVTESIKLTVQA
;
A
#
# COMPACT_ATOMS: atom_id res chain seq x y z
N MET A 1 -0.13 -17.01 -11.64
CA MET A 1 -0.43 -18.02 -12.68
C MET A 1 -0.64 -19.39 -12.05
N ALA A 2 -1.49 -20.25 -12.62
CA ALA A 2 -1.73 -21.60 -12.08
C ALA A 2 -0.62 -22.62 -12.40
N PHE A 3 0.14 -22.37 -13.48
CA PHE A 3 1.24 -23.23 -13.92
C PHE A 3 2.48 -22.40 -14.14
N VAL A 4 3.65 -22.92 -13.76
CA VAL A 4 4.92 -22.47 -14.32
C VAL A 4 5.01 -23.00 -15.75
N SER A 5 5.36 -22.14 -16.71
CA SER A 5 5.39 -22.50 -18.13
C SER A 5 6.76 -22.19 -18.73
N ALA A 6 7.34 -23.14 -19.46
CA ALA A 6 8.65 -23.03 -20.08
C ALA A 6 8.59 -23.49 -21.54
N LYS A 7 9.06 -22.65 -22.46
CA LYS A 7 9.25 -22.99 -23.88
C LYS A 7 10.69 -23.42 -24.11
N TYR A 8 10.87 -24.62 -24.65
CA TYR A 8 12.15 -25.22 -24.97
C TYR A 8 12.39 -25.20 -26.48
N ASP A 9 13.64 -25.00 -26.87
CA ASP A 9 14.10 -25.10 -28.26
C ASP A 9 15.39 -25.92 -28.34
N GLY A 10 15.26 -27.21 -28.62
CA GLY A 10 16.37 -28.16 -28.77
C GLY A 10 17.16 -28.47 -27.49
N LEU A 11 16.79 -27.89 -26.35
CA LEU A 11 17.42 -28.11 -25.05
C LEU A 11 16.86 -29.38 -24.39
N THR A 12 17.67 -30.06 -23.58
CA THR A 12 17.23 -31.22 -22.78
C THR A 12 16.55 -30.73 -21.50
N PRO A 13 15.24 -30.96 -21.30
CA PRO A 13 14.57 -30.62 -20.06
C PRO A 13 15.22 -31.30 -18.86
N ARG A 14 15.48 -30.50 -17.84
CA ARG A 14 15.92 -30.94 -16.52
C ARG A 14 15.15 -30.15 -15.47
N ILE A 15 14.48 -30.86 -14.57
CA ILE A 15 13.69 -30.28 -13.48
C ILE A 15 14.25 -30.87 -12.19
N ASP A 16 14.92 -30.02 -11.41
CA ASP A 16 15.56 -30.40 -10.16
C ASP A 16 14.66 -30.04 -8.97
N THR A 17 14.68 -30.89 -7.93
CA THR A 17 14.04 -30.63 -6.64
C THR A 17 15.01 -30.99 -5.51
N GLU A 18 14.90 -30.29 -4.37
CA GLU A 18 15.63 -30.64 -3.14
C GLU A 18 15.03 -31.84 -2.40
N HIS A 19 13.85 -32.29 -2.84
CA HIS A 19 13.14 -33.43 -2.29
C HIS A 19 13.35 -34.67 -3.17
N ASN A 20 13.24 -35.86 -2.56
CA ASN A 20 13.33 -37.09 -3.35
C ASN A 20 12.03 -37.32 -4.09
N ILE A 21 12.12 -37.66 -5.38
CA ILE A 21 10.99 -38.16 -6.15
C ILE A 21 10.78 -39.62 -5.76
N THR A 22 9.63 -39.91 -5.15
CA THR A 22 9.30 -41.25 -4.64
C THR A 22 8.58 -42.09 -5.69
N TYR A 23 7.81 -41.45 -6.56
CA TYR A 23 7.07 -42.10 -7.64
C TYR A 23 6.76 -41.10 -8.76
N VAL A 24 6.72 -41.58 -10.00
CA VAL A 24 6.27 -40.82 -11.17
C VAL A 24 5.26 -41.68 -11.92
N ASP A 25 4.04 -41.19 -12.08
CA ASP A 25 3.07 -41.77 -13.01
C ASP A 25 3.20 -41.08 -14.37
N ASP A 26 3.61 -41.85 -15.38
CA ASP A 26 3.73 -41.43 -16.78
C ASP A 26 2.83 -42.26 -17.72
N SER A 27 1.78 -42.89 -17.16
CA SER A 27 0.87 -43.76 -17.90
C SER A 27 0.06 -43.04 -18.99
N ALA A 28 -0.15 -41.73 -18.83
CA ALA A 28 -0.85 -40.86 -19.78
C ALA A 28 0.16 -40.08 -20.67
N PRO A 29 0.15 -40.25 -22.00
CA PRO A 29 1.13 -39.60 -22.88
C PRO A 29 1.16 -38.07 -22.74
N GLY A 30 2.32 -37.53 -22.39
CA GLY A 30 2.55 -36.10 -22.19
C GLY A 30 2.10 -35.54 -20.83
N LYS A 31 1.62 -36.38 -19.91
CA LYS A 31 1.32 -36.04 -18.51
C LYS A 31 2.25 -36.83 -17.59
N PHE A 32 2.79 -36.18 -16.57
CA PHE A 32 3.59 -36.83 -15.53
C PHE A 32 3.09 -36.37 -14.16
N VAL A 33 2.73 -37.30 -13.28
CA VAL A 33 2.34 -37.03 -11.90
C VAL A 33 3.50 -37.41 -10.99
N ILE A 34 4.06 -36.43 -10.29
CA ILE A 34 5.36 -36.51 -9.62
C ILE A 34 5.12 -36.42 -8.12
N HIS A 35 5.38 -37.51 -7.41
CA HIS A 35 5.24 -37.57 -5.96
C HIS A 35 6.59 -37.35 -5.27
N LEU A 36 6.61 -36.46 -4.30
CA LEU A 36 7.79 -36.13 -3.52
C LEU A 36 7.71 -36.71 -2.11
N ASN A 37 8.86 -36.88 -1.46
CA ASN A 37 8.94 -37.39 -0.09
C ASN A 37 8.46 -36.39 1.00
N ASN A 38 8.16 -35.15 0.63
CA ASN A 38 7.56 -34.13 1.50
C ASN A 38 6.02 -34.08 1.43
N SER A 39 5.40 -35.10 0.83
CA SER A 39 3.95 -35.22 0.57
C SER A 39 3.39 -34.32 -0.53
N GLN A 40 4.20 -33.46 -1.16
CA GLN A 40 3.74 -32.70 -2.32
C GLN A 40 3.60 -33.61 -3.54
N THR A 41 2.57 -33.32 -4.34
CA THR A 41 2.40 -33.92 -5.66
C THR A 41 2.35 -32.82 -6.70
N TRP A 42 3.15 -32.97 -7.75
CA TRP A 42 3.23 -32.03 -8.86
C TRP A 42 2.72 -32.71 -10.13
N VAL A 43 2.12 -31.95 -11.03
CA VAL A 43 1.75 -32.45 -12.36
C VAL A 43 2.48 -31.65 -13.43
N LEU A 44 3.01 -32.38 -14.41
CA LEU A 44 3.71 -31.84 -15.57
C LEU A 44 2.96 -32.19 -16.84
N TYR A 45 2.82 -31.20 -17.73
CA TYR A 45 2.23 -31.36 -19.05
C TYR A 45 3.24 -30.94 -20.12
N ALA A 46 3.43 -31.80 -21.12
CA ALA A 46 4.29 -31.55 -22.27
C ALA A 46 3.46 -31.40 -23.56
N SER A 47 3.75 -30.37 -24.35
CA SER A 47 3.04 -30.15 -25.62
C SER A 47 3.33 -31.25 -26.65
N ASP A 48 4.58 -31.70 -26.73
CA ASP A 48 4.95 -32.92 -27.44
C ASP A 48 4.88 -34.12 -26.48
N LYS A 49 3.91 -35.00 -26.76
CA LYS A 49 3.58 -36.20 -25.96
C LYS A 49 4.62 -37.32 -26.07
N SER A 50 5.62 -37.18 -26.94
CA SER A 50 6.75 -38.11 -27.05
C SER A 50 7.86 -37.85 -26.02
N LEU A 51 7.71 -36.81 -25.19
CA LEU A 51 8.61 -36.56 -24.06
C LEU A 51 8.67 -37.81 -23.17
N SER A 52 9.88 -38.20 -22.80
CA SER A 52 10.16 -39.20 -21.79
C SER A 52 11.15 -38.62 -20.80
N LEU A 53 10.94 -38.89 -19.52
CA LEU A 53 11.73 -38.38 -18.41
C LEU A 53 12.18 -39.56 -17.56
N ARG A 54 13.44 -39.54 -17.12
CA ARG A 54 13.97 -40.46 -16.13
C ARG A 54 14.29 -39.72 -14.83
N VAL A 55 14.20 -40.43 -13.71
CA VAL A 55 14.59 -39.90 -12.40
C VAL A 55 16.08 -40.18 -12.18
N GLU A 56 16.82 -39.14 -11.82
CA GLU A 56 18.23 -39.21 -11.44
C GLU A 56 18.46 -38.54 -10.09
N GLU A 57 19.66 -38.74 -9.52
CA GLU A 57 20.11 -37.92 -8.41
C GLU A 57 20.25 -36.46 -8.84
N SER A 58 19.84 -35.57 -7.94
CA SER A 58 19.89 -34.15 -8.23
C SER A 58 21.30 -33.59 -8.24
N VAL A 59 21.51 -32.60 -9.11
CA VAL A 59 22.81 -31.93 -9.29
C VAL A 59 22.86 -30.64 -8.44
N VAL A 60 21.96 -30.45 -7.47
CA VAL A 60 21.74 -29.14 -6.81
C VAL A 60 23.04 -28.48 -6.34
N PHE A 61 23.19 -27.23 -6.76
CA PHE A 61 24.32 -26.31 -6.54
C PHE A 61 24.47 -25.82 -5.08
N SER A 62 23.85 -26.48 -4.09
CA SER A 62 23.96 -26.13 -2.67
C SER A 62 24.49 -27.33 -1.87
N VAL A 63 25.46 -27.06 -1.00
CA VAL A 63 26.40 -28.05 -0.42
C VAL A 63 25.71 -29.12 0.45
N ASN A 64 24.40 -29.01 0.72
CA ASN A 64 23.69 -29.83 1.71
C ASN A 64 22.33 -30.39 1.23
N ALA A 65 21.97 -30.31 -0.05
CA ALA A 65 20.69 -30.82 -0.53
C ALA A 65 20.84 -32.17 -1.27
N SER A 66 20.23 -33.22 -0.75
CA SER A 66 20.06 -34.51 -1.44
C SER A 66 18.62 -34.60 -1.96
N GLY A 67 18.43 -34.46 -3.27
CA GLY A 67 17.11 -34.55 -3.91
C GLY A 67 17.15 -35.35 -5.21
N SER A 68 16.10 -35.24 -6.02
CA SER A 68 16.01 -35.91 -7.33
C SER A 68 15.85 -34.93 -8.49
N SER A 69 16.06 -35.42 -9.71
CA SER A 69 15.80 -34.67 -10.94
C SER A 69 15.00 -35.49 -11.92
N LEU A 70 14.11 -34.84 -12.65
CA LEU A 70 13.53 -35.37 -13.89
C LEU A 70 14.34 -34.87 -15.06
N VAL A 71 14.89 -35.80 -15.85
CA VAL A 71 15.77 -35.49 -16.96
C VAL A 71 15.25 -36.14 -18.22
N ALA A 72 15.12 -35.38 -19.30
CA ALA A 72 14.78 -35.95 -20.60
C ALA A 72 15.97 -36.71 -21.20
N ASP A 73 15.68 -37.69 -22.06
CA ASP A 73 16.73 -38.48 -22.72
C ASP A 73 17.37 -37.79 -23.92
N LYS A 74 16.71 -36.77 -24.46
CA LYS A 74 17.14 -36.03 -25.65
C LYS A 74 16.66 -34.58 -25.60
N GLY A 75 17.17 -33.77 -26.53
CA GLY A 75 16.67 -32.41 -26.75
C GLY A 75 15.17 -32.40 -27.05
N TYR A 76 14.49 -31.39 -26.50
CA TYR A 76 13.05 -31.19 -26.60
C TYR A 76 12.78 -29.80 -27.21
N SER A 77 11.78 -29.73 -28.09
CA SER A 77 11.26 -28.47 -28.61
C SER A 77 9.75 -28.46 -28.40
N GLY A 78 9.27 -27.54 -27.58
CA GLY A 78 7.87 -27.51 -27.14
C GLY A 78 7.70 -26.78 -25.81
N THR A 79 6.49 -26.83 -25.27
CA THR A 79 6.16 -26.21 -23.98
C THR A 79 6.04 -27.29 -22.92
N ILE A 80 6.72 -27.10 -21.80
CA ILE A 80 6.52 -27.85 -20.56
C ILE A 80 5.85 -26.92 -19.56
N ARG A 81 4.77 -27.40 -18.92
CA ARG A 81 4.07 -26.69 -17.86
C ARG A 81 4.00 -27.55 -16.62
N VAL A 82 4.21 -26.95 -15.45
CA VAL A 82 4.24 -27.66 -14.17
C VAL A 82 3.36 -26.92 -13.17
N ALA A 83 2.55 -27.66 -12.42
CA ALA A 83 1.70 -27.13 -11.35
C ALA A 83 1.77 -28.03 -10.11
N LEU A 84 1.71 -27.41 -8.93
CA LEU A 84 1.53 -28.11 -7.66
C LEU A 84 0.06 -28.49 -7.52
N LEU A 85 -0.24 -29.77 -7.26
CA LEU A 85 -1.61 -30.19 -6.95
C LEU A 85 -2.04 -29.62 -5.58
N PRO A 86 -3.27 -29.09 -5.47
CA PRO A 86 -3.83 -28.69 -4.18
C PRO A 86 -3.79 -29.84 -3.16
N GLU A 87 -3.55 -29.53 -1.88
CA GLU A 87 -3.49 -30.54 -0.81
C GLU A 87 -4.82 -31.31 -0.66
N ASP A 88 -5.94 -30.69 -1.02
CA ASP A 88 -7.29 -31.23 -0.97
C ASP A 88 -7.77 -31.81 -2.30
N ALA A 89 -6.89 -31.90 -3.31
CA ALA A 89 -7.23 -32.50 -4.59
C ALA A 89 -7.64 -33.98 -4.41
N THR A 90 -8.82 -34.35 -4.91
CA THR A 90 -9.34 -35.72 -4.83
C THR A 90 -8.71 -36.67 -5.85
N ASP A 91 -8.12 -36.12 -6.91
CA ASP A 91 -7.41 -36.83 -7.97
C ASP A 91 -6.36 -35.92 -8.66
N ASP A 92 -5.60 -36.49 -9.59
CA ASP A 92 -4.54 -35.80 -10.32
C ASP A 92 -5.00 -35.07 -11.60
N THR A 93 -6.31 -34.99 -11.84
CA THR A 93 -6.89 -34.50 -13.11
C THR A 93 -7.39 -33.06 -13.04
N VAL A 94 -7.34 -32.43 -11.85
CA VAL A 94 -7.82 -31.08 -11.55
C VAL A 94 -7.30 -30.01 -12.53
N TYR A 95 -6.14 -30.22 -13.13
CA TYR A 95 -5.50 -29.29 -14.07
C TYR A 95 -5.54 -29.71 -15.55
N ASP A 96 -6.00 -30.92 -15.87
CA ASP A 96 -5.81 -31.55 -17.18
C ASP A 96 -6.40 -30.72 -18.33
N GLU A 97 -7.60 -30.18 -18.15
CA GLU A 97 -8.29 -29.39 -19.19
C GLU A 97 -7.69 -27.99 -19.40
N TYR A 98 -7.02 -27.44 -18.37
CA TYR A 98 -6.43 -26.10 -18.38
C TYR A 98 -4.97 -26.08 -18.84
N ALA A 99 -4.33 -27.26 -18.93
CA ALA A 99 -2.91 -27.39 -19.26
C ALA A 99 -2.54 -26.80 -20.63
N ALA A 100 -3.48 -26.73 -21.57
CA ALA A 100 -3.24 -26.21 -22.93
C ALA A 100 -3.50 -24.70 -23.10
N CYS A 101 -3.91 -23.96 -22.05
CA CYS A 101 -4.04 -22.49 -22.11
C CYS A 101 -3.08 -21.81 -21.12
N MET A 102 -2.14 -21.01 -21.63
CA MET A 102 -1.14 -20.31 -20.80
C MET A 102 -1.28 -18.80 -20.88
N VAL A 103 -0.97 -18.13 -19.77
CA VAL A 103 -0.84 -16.67 -19.70
C VAL A 103 0.56 -16.25 -20.13
N LEU A 104 0.64 -15.21 -20.96
CA LEU A 104 1.89 -14.60 -21.44
C LEU A 104 2.19 -13.27 -20.75
N GLY A 105 1.15 -12.60 -20.24
CA GLY A 105 1.24 -11.28 -19.65
C GLY A 105 -0.15 -10.71 -19.44
N GLY A 106 -0.21 -9.40 -19.26
CA GLY A 106 -1.48 -8.70 -19.21
C GLY A 106 -1.35 -7.19 -19.18
N SER A 107 -2.49 -6.54 -19.28
CA SER A 107 -2.64 -5.09 -19.17
C SER A 107 -3.79 -4.75 -18.24
N VAL A 108 -3.82 -3.49 -17.79
CA VAL A 108 -4.90 -2.96 -16.95
C VAL A 108 -5.54 -1.78 -17.66
N SER A 109 -6.86 -1.69 -17.59
CA SER A 109 -7.64 -0.53 -17.98
C SER A 109 -8.51 -0.07 -16.82
N MET A 110 -8.63 1.25 -16.69
CA MET A 110 -9.64 1.86 -15.85
C MET A 110 -10.90 2.06 -16.68
N GLU A 111 -12.00 1.45 -16.27
CA GLU A 111 -13.28 1.52 -17.00
C GLU A 111 -14.13 2.69 -16.52
N SER A 112 -14.04 3.01 -15.23
CA SER A 112 -14.75 4.10 -14.59
C SER A 112 -14.04 4.53 -13.31
N ARG A 113 -14.55 5.56 -12.65
CA ARG A 113 -14.09 5.97 -11.32
C ARG A 113 -14.13 4.83 -10.29
N THR A 114 -14.96 3.81 -10.47
CA THR A 114 -15.12 2.67 -9.56
C THR A 114 -14.72 1.33 -10.16
N GLY A 115 -14.38 1.26 -11.45
CA GLY A 115 -14.15 0.00 -12.14
C GLY A 115 -12.81 -0.07 -12.86
N TYR A 116 -12.15 -1.22 -12.76
CA TYR A 116 -10.97 -1.55 -13.56
C TYR A 116 -11.03 -2.98 -14.08
N THR A 117 -10.30 -3.26 -15.14
CA THR A 117 -10.22 -4.57 -15.78
C THR A 117 -8.75 -4.98 -15.93
N LEU A 118 -8.45 -6.22 -15.57
CA LEU A 118 -7.21 -6.90 -15.95
C LEU A 118 -7.47 -7.71 -17.21
N HIS A 119 -6.73 -7.44 -18.28
CA HIS A 119 -6.75 -8.17 -19.54
C HIS A 119 -5.55 -9.09 -19.60
N TRP A 120 -5.76 -10.38 -19.77
CA TRP A 120 -4.73 -11.39 -19.84
C TRP A 120 -4.40 -11.71 -21.30
N ASP A 121 -3.12 -11.66 -21.63
CA ASP A 121 -2.64 -12.18 -22.92
C ASP A 121 -2.48 -13.69 -22.77
N VAL A 122 -3.13 -14.46 -23.64
CA VAL A 122 -3.16 -15.93 -23.56
C VAL A 122 -2.74 -16.60 -24.85
N GLU A 123 -2.16 -17.79 -24.73
CA GLU A 123 -1.77 -18.63 -25.87
C GLU A 123 -2.16 -20.09 -25.59
N GLY A 124 -2.66 -20.77 -26.62
CA GLY A 124 -2.84 -22.22 -26.62
C GLY A 124 -4.23 -22.68 -27.03
N SER A 125 -4.36 -23.97 -27.34
CA SER A 125 -5.50 -24.53 -28.07
C SER A 125 -6.80 -24.63 -27.26
N SER A 126 -6.73 -24.58 -25.93
CA SER A 126 -7.91 -24.65 -25.07
C SER A 126 -8.38 -23.30 -24.55
N CYS A 127 -7.72 -22.19 -24.91
CA CYS A 127 -8.07 -20.88 -24.35
C CYS A 127 -9.50 -20.43 -24.73
N GLU A 128 -9.97 -20.71 -25.94
CA GLU A 128 -11.32 -20.33 -26.38
C GLU A 128 -12.40 -21.30 -25.91
N SER A 129 -12.06 -22.59 -25.77
CA SER A 129 -13.04 -23.66 -25.49
C SER A 129 -13.16 -24.02 -24.01
N VAL A 130 -12.06 -23.99 -23.26
CA VAL A 130 -11.99 -24.30 -21.82
C VAL A 130 -11.73 -23.04 -21.00
N GLY A 131 -10.82 -22.17 -21.47
CA GLY A 131 -10.47 -20.93 -20.80
C GLY A 131 -9.13 -20.96 -20.06
N LEU A 132 -8.67 -19.78 -19.68
CA LEU A 132 -7.50 -19.58 -18.82
C LEU A 132 -7.89 -19.87 -17.38
N LEU A 133 -7.19 -20.82 -16.74
CA LEU A 133 -7.17 -20.94 -15.28
C LEU A 133 -6.10 -20.01 -14.70
N HIS A 134 -6.51 -19.04 -13.90
CA HIS A 134 -5.62 -18.18 -13.13
C HIS A 134 -6.13 -17.99 -11.70
N PHE A 135 -5.23 -18.03 -10.73
CA PHE A 135 -5.55 -17.79 -9.32
C PHE A 135 -5.83 -16.32 -9.07
N ALA A 136 -6.89 -16.02 -8.33
CA ALA A 136 -7.22 -14.70 -7.83
C ALA A 136 -7.04 -14.64 -6.30
N LEU A 137 -6.58 -13.49 -5.81
CA LEU A 137 -6.37 -13.21 -4.39
C LEU A 137 -7.68 -12.92 -3.66
N PRO A 138 -7.74 -13.04 -2.32
CA PRO A 138 -8.96 -12.78 -1.55
C PRO A 138 -9.66 -11.44 -1.87
N HIS A 139 -8.92 -10.32 -1.85
CA HIS A 139 -9.46 -8.99 -2.17
C HIS A 139 -9.99 -8.88 -3.62
N GLN A 140 -9.39 -9.64 -4.56
CA GLN A 140 -9.85 -9.70 -5.93
C GLN A 140 -11.18 -10.46 -6.02
N ILE A 141 -11.33 -11.59 -5.32
CA ILE A 141 -12.61 -12.33 -5.29
C ILE A 141 -13.75 -11.48 -4.71
N GLU A 142 -13.46 -10.65 -3.70
CA GLU A 142 -14.45 -9.77 -3.09
C GLU A 142 -14.92 -8.64 -4.02
N SER A 143 -14.02 -8.09 -4.83
CA SER A 143 -14.32 -6.97 -5.76
C SER A 143 -14.66 -7.41 -7.20
N MET A 144 -14.41 -8.68 -7.56
CA MET A 144 -14.63 -9.19 -8.91
C MET A 144 -16.13 -9.22 -9.25
N THR A 145 -16.46 -8.63 -10.38
CA THR A 145 -17.82 -8.60 -10.92
C THR A 145 -18.23 -9.96 -11.49
N GLY A 146 -19.53 -10.15 -11.68
CA GLY A 146 -20.09 -11.40 -12.21
C GLY A 146 -20.32 -12.45 -11.14
N SER A 147 -19.89 -13.69 -11.38
CA SER A 147 -20.06 -14.81 -10.45
C SER A 147 -18.72 -15.54 -10.28
N PRO A 148 -17.74 -14.90 -9.61
CA PRO A 148 -16.43 -15.50 -9.41
C PRO A 148 -16.55 -16.80 -8.61
N THR A 149 -15.69 -17.76 -8.90
CA THR A 149 -15.49 -18.96 -8.07
C THR A 149 -14.97 -18.52 -6.71
N LYS A 150 -15.62 -19.00 -5.65
CA LYS A 150 -15.25 -18.70 -4.26
C LYS A 150 -14.70 -19.94 -3.59
N THR A 151 -14.13 -19.78 -2.40
CA THR A 151 -13.67 -20.90 -1.57
C THR A 151 -14.77 -21.90 -1.21
N THR A 152 -16.04 -21.46 -1.24
CA THR A 152 -17.21 -22.30 -0.99
C THR A 152 -17.81 -22.91 -2.26
N SER A 153 -17.30 -22.59 -3.45
CA SER A 153 -17.82 -23.12 -4.70
C SER A 153 -17.45 -24.61 -4.84
N PRO A 154 -18.40 -25.49 -5.20
CA PRO A 154 -18.07 -26.89 -5.48
C PRO A 154 -17.02 -27.02 -6.59
N GLY A 155 -15.98 -27.80 -6.35
CA GLY A 155 -14.88 -28.00 -7.31
C GLY A 155 -13.92 -26.81 -7.43
N ALA A 156 -13.95 -25.84 -6.51
CA ALA A 156 -13.00 -24.74 -6.51
C ALA A 156 -11.55 -25.24 -6.37
N ILE A 157 -10.70 -24.84 -7.32
CA ILE A 157 -9.26 -25.11 -7.24
C ILE A 157 -8.64 -24.04 -6.36
N MET A 158 -8.01 -24.43 -5.26
CA MET A 158 -7.47 -23.49 -4.27
C MET A 158 -5.98 -23.72 -4.04
N MET A 159 -5.24 -22.65 -3.79
CA MET A 159 -3.82 -22.74 -3.46
C MET A 159 -3.46 -21.61 -2.49
N ARG A 160 -2.65 -21.91 -1.47
CA ARG A 160 -2.13 -20.86 -0.59
C ARG A 160 -1.12 -20.02 -1.34
N SER A 161 -1.31 -18.71 -1.31
CA SER A 161 -0.23 -17.77 -1.65
C SER A 161 0.83 -17.78 -0.54
N ALA A 162 1.98 -17.17 -0.80
CA ALA A 162 3.05 -17.07 0.18
C ALA A 162 2.62 -16.28 1.44
N THR A 163 2.01 -15.11 1.27
CA THR A 163 1.67 -14.19 2.39
C THR A 163 0.26 -13.59 2.35
N ARG A 164 -0.56 -13.94 1.35
CA ARG A 164 -1.84 -13.27 1.07
C ARG A 164 -3.04 -14.23 1.14
N GLY A 165 -2.91 -15.26 1.98
CA GLY A 165 -3.97 -16.23 2.23
C GLY A 165 -4.25 -17.17 1.06
N LEU A 166 -5.45 -17.74 1.05
CA LEU A 166 -5.88 -18.74 0.06
C LEU A 166 -6.35 -18.06 -1.23
N MET A 167 -5.72 -18.42 -2.35
CA MET A 167 -6.14 -18.00 -3.68
C MET A 167 -7.15 -18.99 -4.26
N VAL A 168 -8.05 -18.50 -5.11
CA VAL A 168 -9.08 -19.32 -5.79
C VAL A 168 -8.91 -19.22 -7.29
N GLY A 169 -8.83 -20.37 -7.96
CA GLY A 169 -8.74 -20.48 -9.41
C GLY A 169 -10.01 -19.96 -10.10
N GLN A 170 -9.84 -18.99 -10.98
CA GLN A 170 -10.88 -18.51 -11.89
C GLN A 170 -10.60 -19.04 -13.29
N VAL A 171 -11.64 -19.54 -13.94
CA VAL A 171 -11.59 -20.00 -15.32
C VAL A 171 -12.32 -18.99 -16.19
N THR A 172 -11.67 -18.53 -17.25
CA THR A 172 -12.31 -17.59 -18.16
C THR A 172 -11.93 -17.81 -19.63
N THR A 173 -12.95 -17.92 -20.49
CA THR A 173 -12.79 -18.03 -21.96
C THR A 173 -12.64 -16.67 -22.63
N ASN A 174 -13.16 -15.61 -21.99
CA ASN A 174 -12.80 -14.23 -22.30
C ASN A 174 -11.73 -13.80 -21.29
N PRO A 175 -10.45 -13.66 -21.65
CA PRO A 175 -9.34 -13.53 -20.72
C PRO A 175 -9.28 -12.17 -20.02
N THR A 176 -10.36 -11.77 -19.34
CA THR A 176 -10.53 -10.48 -18.68
C THR A 176 -11.17 -10.68 -17.31
N TRP A 177 -10.65 -10.00 -16.29
CA TRP A 177 -11.30 -9.88 -14.97
C TRP A 177 -11.66 -8.44 -14.71
N SER A 178 -12.94 -8.17 -14.45
CA SER A 178 -13.44 -6.83 -14.13
C SER A 178 -13.79 -6.73 -12.66
N PHE A 179 -13.40 -5.62 -12.05
CA PHE A 179 -13.50 -5.36 -10.61
C PHE A 179 -14.26 -4.07 -10.36
N VAL A 180 -14.94 -4.00 -9.22
CA VAL A 180 -15.59 -2.79 -8.72
C VAL A 180 -15.09 -2.49 -7.31
N GLU A 181 -14.49 -1.32 -7.18
CA GLU A 181 -14.12 -0.72 -5.89
C GLU A 181 -15.09 0.45 -5.62
N PRO A 182 -16.10 0.25 -4.74
CA PRO A 182 -17.15 1.24 -4.51
C PRO A 182 -16.57 2.55 -3.95
N GLU A 183 -17.29 3.66 -4.14
CA GLU A 183 -16.98 4.93 -3.47
C GLU A 183 -16.93 4.74 -1.94
N ALA A 184 -16.09 5.53 -1.28
CA ALA A 184 -16.04 5.52 0.18
C ALA A 184 -17.36 6.02 0.77
N ASP A 185 -17.71 5.53 1.98
CA ASP A 185 -18.94 5.93 2.69
C ASP A 185 -18.91 7.39 3.16
N PHE A 186 -17.76 8.07 3.03
CA PHE A 186 -17.57 9.47 3.31
C PHE A 186 -16.87 10.17 2.14
N GLU A 187 -17.06 11.49 2.04
CA GLU A 187 -16.41 12.29 1.02
C GLU A 187 -14.89 12.37 1.29
N VAL A 188 -14.10 11.92 0.32
CA VAL A 188 -12.65 12.13 0.34
C VAL A 188 -12.36 13.59 0.03
N ASP A 189 -11.98 14.36 1.06
CA ASP A 189 -11.73 15.80 0.93
C ASP A 189 -10.56 16.28 1.81
N PHE A 190 -10.16 17.55 1.66
CA PHE A 190 -9.11 18.22 2.45
C PHE A 190 -9.40 18.24 3.95
N TYR A 191 -10.68 18.23 4.33
CA TYR A 191 -11.13 18.29 5.70
C TYR A 191 -11.76 16.97 6.13
N PRO A 192 -11.75 16.63 7.44
CA PRO A 192 -12.54 15.54 7.97
C PRO A 192 -14.03 15.78 7.70
N ALA A 193 -14.77 14.69 7.43
CA ALA A 193 -16.20 14.74 7.16
C ALA A 193 -17.01 15.33 8.34
N ARG A 194 -16.51 15.15 9.56
CA ARG A 194 -17.04 15.76 10.79
C ARG A 194 -16.21 16.97 11.16
N LYS A 195 -16.84 18.02 11.70
CA LYS A 195 -16.16 19.23 12.19
C LYS A 195 -16.09 19.22 13.72
N PRO A 196 -15.04 19.81 14.34
CA PRO A 196 -15.00 19.97 15.78
C PRO A 196 -16.13 20.91 16.24
N SER A 197 -16.77 20.58 17.36
CA SER A 197 -17.79 21.47 17.94
C SER A 197 -17.13 22.72 18.57
N PRO A 198 -17.83 23.86 18.65
CA PRO A 198 -17.30 25.05 19.31
C PRO A 198 -16.84 24.80 20.75
N TRP A 199 -17.52 23.91 21.47
CA TRP A 199 -17.12 23.51 22.82
C TRP A 199 -15.77 22.80 22.84
N ILE A 200 -15.53 21.84 21.93
CA ILE A 200 -14.25 21.13 21.83
C ILE A 200 -13.11 22.10 21.47
N VAL A 201 -13.36 23.03 20.54
CA VAL A 201 -12.37 24.05 20.15
C VAL A 201 -11.94 24.89 21.35
N LEU A 202 -12.88 25.27 22.21
CA LEU A 202 -12.62 26.02 23.45
C LEU A 202 -11.92 25.16 24.51
N GLU A 203 -12.44 23.96 24.80
CA GLU A 203 -11.92 23.06 25.85
C GLU A 203 -10.45 22.64 25.57
N THR A 204 -10.11 22.48 24.30
CA THR A 204 -8.77 22.06 23.88
C THR A 204 -7.81 23.22 23.63
N ASP A 205 -8.27 24.48 23.73
CA ASP A 205 -7.50 25.68 23.38
C ASP A 205 -6.95 25.61 21.94
N MET A 206 -7.76 25.07 21.01
CA MET A 206 -7.32 24.67 19.68
C MET A 206 -6.85 25.86 18.84
N LEU A 207 -7.59 26.97 18.85
CA LEU A 207 -7.23 28.20 18.13
C LEU A 207 -5.88 28.75 18.60
N ARG A 208 -5.67 28.85 19.91
CA ARG A 208 -4.41 29.36 20.46
C ARG A 208 -3.25 28.40 20.16
N THR A 209 -3.51 27.10 20.17
CA THR A 209 -2.51 26.08 19.81
C THR A 209 -2.14 26.20 18.33
N LEU A 210 -3.12 26.39 17.44
CA LEU A 210 -2.90 26.63 16.02
C LEU A 210 -2.03 27.89 15.77
N GLN A 211 -2.36 29.00 16.43
CA GLN A 211 -1.57 30.23 16.35
C GLN A 211 -0.12 30.00 16.78
N LYS A 212 0.11 29.27 17.88
CA LYS A 212 1.46 28.91 18.35
C LYS A 212 2.21 28.03 17.37
N ASP A 213 1.56 27.01 16.80
CA ASP A 213 2.20 26.08 15.86
C ASP A 213 2.60 26.80 14.56
N ILE A 214 1.75 27.69 14.03
CA ILE A 214 2.02 28.52 12.84
C ILE A 214 3.19 29.48 13.10
N MET A 215 3.16 30.19 14.23
CA MET A 215 4.20 31.16 14.63
C MET A 215 5.47 30.51 15.19
N GLY A 216 5.48 29.18 15.36
CA GLY A 216 6.61 28.43 15.91
C GLY A 216 7.88 28.54 15.07
N ASN A 217 8.96 27.95 15.59
CA ASN A 217 10.21 27.80 14.85
C ASN A 217 10.12 26.60 13.90
N TRP A 218 10.47 26.81 12.63
CA TRP A 218 10.47 25.78 11.57
C TRP A 218 11.85 25.65 10.92
N SER A 219 12.91 25.91 11.70
CA SER A 219 14.30 25.80 11.26
C SER A 219 14.74 24.38 10.90
N ASP A 220 13.97 23.37 11.28
CA ASP A 220 14.24 21.97 10.93
C ASP A 220 13.86 21.65 9.46
N TRP A 221 13.26 22.61 8.75
CA TRP A 221 13.13 22.57 7.29
C TRP A 221 14.50 22.54 6.60
N ASP A 222 14.60 21.90 5.42
CA ASP A 222 15.84 21.66 4.67
C ASP A 222 16.81 20.70 5.41
N ALA A 223 16.24 19.58 5.90
CA ALA A 223 16.89 18.58 6.74
C ALA A 223 17.90 17.65 6.02
N ASP A 224 18.47 18.07 4.89
CA ASP A 224 19.25 17.22 3.96
C ASP A 224 18.55 15.88 3.64
N SER A 225 17.21 15.90 3.58
CA SER A 225 16.39 14.70 3.37
C SER A 225 15.04 14.99 2.73
N TRP A 226 14.71 14.29 1.63
CA TRP A 226 13.40 14.40 0.99
C TRP A 226 12.29 13.88 1.86
N TYR A 227 12.53 12.80 2.61
CA TYR A 227 11.53 12.23 3.52
C TYR A 227 11.13 13.24 4.60
N TYR A 228 12.10 13.69 5.39
CA TYR A 228 11.83 14.61 6.49
C TYR A 228 11.32 15.97 5.98
N ASN A 229 11.90 16.51 4.90
CA ASN A 229 11.38 17.73 4.28
C ASN A 229 9.92 17.54 3.85
N GLY A 230 9.56 16.43 3.21
CA GLY A 230 8.16 16.11 2.90
C GLY A 230 7.26 16.17 4.15
N LYS A 231 7.64 15.48 5.23
CA LYS A 231 6.89 15.50 6.50
C LYS A 231 6.69 16.91 7.02
N TYR A 232 7.74 17.73 7.07
CA TYR A 232 7.66 19.11 7.53
C TYR A 232 6.75 19.97 6.63
N PHE A 233 6.82 19.80 5.31
CA PHE A 233 5.99 20.56 4.37
C PHE A 233 4.50 20.26 4.57
N GLN A 234 4.12 18.97 4.61
CA GLN A 234 2.73 18.56 4.82
C GLN A 234 2.22 18.94 6.21
N LYS A 235 3.07 18.83 7.24
CA LYS A 235 2.74 19.27 8.60
C LYS A 235 2.38 20.75 8.63
N TYR A 236 3.16 21.61 7.97
CA TYR A 236 2.87 23.05 7.90
C TYR A 236 1.64 23.36 7.03
N ALA A 237 1.51 22.70 5.87
CA ALA A 237 0.35 22.86 4.98
C ALA A 237 -0.97 22.52 5.69
N SER A 238 -0.96 21.49 6.54
CA SER A 238 -2.10 21.08 7.35
C SER A 238 -2.51 22.14 8.38
N LEU A 239 -1.57 22.93 8.91
CA LEU A 239 -1.87 24.11 9.73
C LEU A 239 -2.60 25.19 8.94
N CYS A 240 -2.17 25.43 7.69
CA CYS A 240 -2.82 26.43 6.84
C CYS A 240 -4.23 25.98 6.44
N LEU A 241 -4.47 24.67 6.23
CA LEU A 241 -5.83 24.14 6.09
C LEU A 241 -6.67 24.43 7.34
N MET A 242 -6.17 24.15 8.54
CA MET A 242 -6.89 24.49 9.77
C MET A 242 -7.18 25.98 9.89
N ALA A 243 -6.25 26.84 9.47
CA ALA A 243 -6.42 28.29 9.50
C ALA A 243 -7.48 28.80 8.51
N ALA A 244 -7.89 27.98 7.54
CA ALA A 244 -9.01 28.26 6.65
C ALA A 244 -10.36 27.71 7.16
N ASP A 245 -10.35 26.88 8.22
CA ASP A 245 -11.57 26.28 8.75
C ASP A 245 -12.24 27.22 9.78
N SER A 246 -13.37 27.80 9.39
CA SER A 246 -14.13 28.73 10.22
C SER A 246 -14.70 28.10 11.50
N SER A 247 -14.78 26.76 11.59
CA SER A 247 -15.13 26.08 12.85
C SER A 247 -14.05 26.25 13.92
N VAL A 248 -12.81 26.52 13.53
CA VAL A 248 -11.66 26.71 14.43
C VAL A 248 -11.33 28.18 14.63
N VAL A 249 -11.25 28.96 13.54
CA VAL A 249 -10.74 30.36 13.58
C VAL A 249 -11.84 31.42 13.50
N GLY A 250 -13.10 31.03 13.25
CA GLY A 250 -14.17 31.98 12.96
C GLY A 250 -14.00 32.62 11.57
N PRO A 251 -14.47 33.86 11.35
CA PRO A 251 -14.40 34.52 10.04
C PRO A 251 -13.05 35.19 9.73
N ASP A 252 -12.09 35.19 10.67
CA ASP A 252 -10.81 35.88 10.51
C ASP A 252 -9.86 35.12 9.58
N THR A 253 -9.39 35.80 8.53
CA THR A 253 -8.47 35.25 7.53
C THR A 253 -7.02 35.68 7.72
N LEU A 254 -6.72 36.53 8.70
CA LEU A 254 -5.36 37.07 8.92
C LEU A 254 -4.36 35.94 9.23
N LEU A 255 -4.77 34.97 10.04
CA LEU A 255 -3.92 33.82 10.38
C LEU A 255 -3.62 32.96 9.15
N LEU A 256 -4.60 32.77 8.27
CA LEU A 256 -4.42 32.06 7.00
C LEU A 256 -3.43 32.80 6.09
N SER A 257 -3.59 34.12 5.92
CA SER A 257 -2.67 34.92 5.09
C SER A 257 -1.22 34.82 5.58
N TYR A 258 -1.00 34.91 6.90
CA TYR A 258 0.33 34.71 7.47
C TYR A 258 0.86 33.28 7.26
N CYS A 259 -0.01 32.27 7.40
CA CYS A 259 0.36 30.88 7.17
C CYS A 259 0.80 30.66 5.73
N LEU A 260 0.02 31.14 4.76
CA LEU A 260 0.30 30.98 3.33
C LEU A 260 1.62 31.62 2.91
N GLU A 261 1.91 32.85 3.35
CA GLU A 261 3.17 33.52 3.03
C GLU A 261 4.39 32.68 3.42
N LYS A 262 4.31 31.98 4.56
CA LYS A 262 5.39 31.09 5.01
C LYS A 262 5.39 29.74 4.28
N LEU A 263 4.22 29.16 4.00
CA LEU A 263 4.11 27.90 3.25
C LEU A 263 4.68 28.04 1.83
N GLU A 264 4.35 29.15 1.16
CA GLU A 264 4.87 29.52 -0.16
C GLU A 264 6.39 29.65 -0.14
N LYS A 265 6.96 30.35 0.86
CA LYS A 265 8.43 30.47 1.05
C LYS A 265 9.09 29.11 1.29
N MET A 266 8.46 28.22 2.05
CA MET A 266 9.01 26.89 2.34
C MET A 266 9.18 26.06 1.08
N ILE A 267 8.27 26.12 0.10
CA ILE A 267 8.34 25.27 -1.10
C ILE A 267 9.28 25.81 -2.18
N GLU A 268 9.69 27.08 -2.13
CA GLU A 268 10.55 27.71 -3.15
C GLU A 268 11.86 26.95 -3.46
N PRO A 269 12.59 26.38 -2.48
CA PRO A 269 13.78 25.58 -2.76
C PRO A 269 13.51 24.34 -3.61
N VAL A 270 12.34 23.71 -3.48
CA VAL A 270 11.93 22.59 -4.34
C VAL A 270 11.75 23.06 -5.78
N LEU A 271 11.09 24.22 -5.97
CA LEU A 271 10.83 24.79 -7.30
C LEU A 271 12.14 25.16 -8.03
N ASN A 272 13.15 25.57 -7.26
CA ASN A 272 14.47 25.94 -7.77
C ASN A 272 15.45 24.76 -7.84
N ASN A 273 15.02 23.56 -7.43
CA ASN A 273 15.87 22.38 -7.20
C ASN A 273 17.12 22.70 -6.37
N SER A 274 16.96 23.55 -5.35
CA SER A 274 18.01 23.97 -4.42
C SER A 274 17.83 23.41 -3.01
N LEU A 275 16.73 22.68 -2.74
CA LEU A 275 16.57 21.89 -1.52
C LEU A 275 17.68 20.84 -1.45
N SER A 276 18.30 20.64 -0.28
CA SER A 276 19.33 19.61 -0.15
C SER A 276 18.72 18.27 0.30
N PRO A 277 19.17 17.14 -0.28
CA PRO A 277 19.95 17.02 -1.53
C PRO A 277 19.09 17.36 -2.75
N PRO A 278 19.61 17.96 -3.84
CA PRO A 278 18.80 18.20 -5.04
C PRO A 278 18.37 16.89 -5.71
N LEU A 279 17.25 16.92 -6.45
CA LEU A 279 16.83 15.80 -7.30
C LEU A 279 17.61 15.79 -8.62
N MET A 280 17.81 14.59 -9.14
CA MET A 280 18.36 14.33 -10.47
C MET A 280 17.43 13.40 -11.24
N TYR A 281 17.48 13.47 -12.56
CA TYR A 281 16.77 12.53 -13.42
C TYR A 281 17.74 11.44 -13.88
N ASP A 282 17.46 10.19 -13.50
CA ASP A 282 18.15 9.02 -14.00
C ASP A 282 17.55 8.59 -15.34
N THR A 283 18.39 8.57 -16.38
CA THR A 283 18.02 8.15 -17.73
C THR A 283 17.95 6.63 -17.92
N LEU A 284 18.54 5.85 -17.00
CA LEU A 284 18.58 4.39 -17.09
C LEU A 284 17.24 3.78 -16.65
N TYR A 285 16.83 4.01 -15.41
CA TYR A 285 15.55 3.55 -14.87
C TYR A 285 14.43 4.59 -15.01
N ARG A 286 14.72 5.71 -15.68
CA ARG A 286 13.77 6.73 -16.14
C ARG A 286 12.94 7.28 -14.99
N GLY A 287 13.58 7.97 -14.07
CA GLY A 287 12.92 8.50 -12.88
C GLY A 287 13.71 9.55 -12.13
N ILE A 288 13.09 10.18 -11.15
CA ILE A 288 13.74 11.19 -10.31
C ILE A 288 14.31 10.54 -9.04
N ILE A 289 15.56 10.82 -8.72
CA ILE A 289 16.26 10.29 -7.55
C ILE A 289 16.95 11.40 -6.78
N SER A 290 17.10 11.21 -5.47
CA SER A 290 17.93 12.05 -4.63
C SER A 290 19.41 11.95 -5.03
N SER A 291 20.07 13.11 -5.12
CA SER A 291 21.51 13.17 -5.40
C SER A 291 22.42 12.67 -4.28
N SER A 292 21.86 12.38 -3.10
CA SER A 292 22.63 11.98 -1.93
C SER A 292 23.44 10.71 -2.14
N ILE A 293 22.96 9.76 -2.95
CA ILE A 293 23.68 8.53 -3.31
C ILE A 293 25.05 8.80 -3.93
N PHE A 294 25.19 9.86 -4.73
CA PHE A 294 26.46 10.25 -5.35
C PHE A 294 27.37 11.03 -4.39
N LYS A 295 26.79 11.70 -3.38
CA LYS A 295 27.55 12.38 -2.34
C LYS A 295 28.17 11.38 -1.35
N THR A 296 27.42 10.35 -0.95
CA THR A 296 27.83 9.40 0.09
C THR A 296 28.42 8.10 -0.43
N GLY A 297 28.11 7.71 -1.67
CA GLY A 297 28.45 6.40 -2.22
C GLY A 297 27.68 5.23 -1.58
N SER A 298 26.66 5.52 -0.76
CA SER A 298 25.86 4.51 -0.06
C SER A 298 24.49 4.36 -0.70
N ILE A 299 24.13 3.13 -1.06
CA ILE A 299 22.81 2.78 -1.60
C ILE A 299 21.68 2.85 -0.57
N TYR A 300 22.00 2.99 0.72
CA TYR A 300 21.02 3.08 1.82
C TYR A 300 20.78 4.52 2.31
N THR A 301 21.54 5.48 1.79
CA THR A 301 21.35 6.90 2.11
C THR A 301 19.96 7.34 1.64
N GLU A 302 19.32 8.26 2.39
CA GLU A 302 17.95 8.70 2.11
C GLU A 302 16.97 7.53 1.98
N PHE A 303 17.07 6.56 2.90
CA PHE A 303 16.24 5.34 2.94
C PHE A 303 16.31 4.51 1.64
N GLY A 304 17.33 4.73 0.82
CA GLY A 304 17.49 4.09 -0.48
C GLY A 304 16.74 4.79 -1.62
N ASN A 305 16.32 6.04 -1.46
CA ASN A 305 15.68 6.83 -2.52
C ASN A 305 16.53 6.87 -3.82
N GLY A 306 17.87 6.95 -3.70
CA GLY A 306 18.78 6.83 -4.84
C GLY A 306 18.68 5.51 -5.61
N MET A 307 18.09 4.48 -5.00
CA MET A 307 17.84 3.14 -5.55
C MET A 307 16.34 2.85 -5.76
N TYR A 308 15.53 3.91 -5.88
CA TYR A 308 14.08 3.85 -6.08
C TYR A 308 13.28 3.29 -4.91
N ASN A 309 13.83 3.30 -3.70
CA ASN A 309 13.01 3.03 -2.52
C ASN A 309 12.12 4.24 -2.22
N ASP A 310 10.89 3.98 -1.79
CA ASP A 310 10.08 4.91 -1.00
C ASP A 310 9.69 6.22 -1.73
N HIS A 311 9.70 6.25 -3.06
CA HIS A 311 9.32 7.48 -3.78
C HIS A 311 7.85 7.86 -3.55
N HIS A 312 6.95 6.87 -3.43
CA HIS A 312 5.54 7.10 -3.06
C HIS A 312 5.43 7.71 -1.66
N TYR A 313 6.19 7.21 -0.68
CA TYR A 313 6.24 7.79 0.66
C TYR A 313 6.78 9.23 0.63
N HIS A 314 7.97 9.43 0.08
CA HIS A 314 8.69 10.71 0.11
C HIS A 314 7.92 11.78 -0.68
N TYR A 315 7.57 11.48 -1.93
CA TYR A 315 6.94 12.46 -2.82
C TYR A 315 5.44 12.62 -2.53
N GLY A 316 4.80 11.62 -1.92
CA GLY A 316 3.41 11.70 -1.47
C GLY A 316 3.18 12.87 -0.53
N TYR A 317 4.12 13.13 0.38
CA TYR A 317 4.09 14.30 1.25
C TYR A 317 4.04 15.63 0.47
N PHE A 318 4.90 15.79 -0.54
CA PHE A 318 4.93 17.00 -1.35
C PHE A 318 3.68 17.16 -2.21
N ILE A 319 3.19 16.07 -2.80
CA ILE A 319 1.97 16.06 -3.62
C ILE A 319 0.76 16.47 -2.76
N THR A 320 0.57 15.82 -1.61
CA THR A 320 -0.55 16.11 -0.70
C THR A 320 -0.50 17.55 -0.20
N ALA A 321 0.65 18.01 0.31
CA ALA A 321 0.81 19.38 0.79
C ALA A 321 0.62 20.44 -0.32
N SER A 322 1.05 20.14 -1.54
CA SER A 322 0.87 21.06 -2.68
C SER A 322 -0.58 21.14 -3.13
N ALA A 323 -1.34 20.05 -3.03
CA ALA A 323 -2.78 20.09 -3.25
C ALA A 323 -3.47 21.01 -2.23
N MET A 324 -3.03 20.98 -0.96
CA MET A 324 -3.52 21.89 0.08
C MET A 324 -3.16 23.35 -0.25
N LEU A 325 -1.92 23.63 -0.64
CA LEU A 325 -1.50 24.97 -1.03
C LEU A 325 -2.32 25.49 -2.21
N LYS A 326 -2.51 24.71 -3.26
CA LYS A 326 -3.30 25.11 -4.43
C LYS A 326 -4.79 25.29 -4.11
N HIS A 327 -5.34 24.51 -3.17
CA HIS A 327 -6.70 24.72 -2.66
C HIS A 327 -6.85 26.08 -1.97
N LEU A 328 -5.85 26.47 -1.18
CA LEU A 328 -5.89 27.68 -0.34
C LEU A 328 -5.48 28.96 -1.08
N ASP A 329 -4.48 28.89 -1.96
CA ASP A 329 -4.06 29.99 -2.85
C ASP A 329 -3.87 29.50 -4.30
N PRO A 330 -4.98 29.34 -5.06
CA PRO A 330 -4.91 28.86 -6.45
C PRO A 330 -4.23 29.84 -7.41
N ASN A 331 -4.08 31.11 -7.02
CA ASN A 331 -3.55 32.19 -7.86
C ASN A 331 -2.12 32.58 -7.48
N TRP A 332 -1.46 31.81 -6.61
CA TRP A 332 -0.07 32.05 -6.24
C TRP A 332 0.82 32.18 -7.49
N SER A 333 1.67 33.22 -7.50
CA SER A 333 2.43 33.59 -8.71
C SER A 333 3.36 32.48 -9.25
N ARG A 334 3.84 31.58 -8.39
CA ARG A 334 4.72 30.46 -8.73
C ARG A 334 4.00 29.11 -8.88
N MET A 335 2.67 29.13 -8.94
CA MET A 335 1.85 27.93 -9.16
C MET A 335 2.25 27.16 -10.44
N PRO A 336 2.59 27.79 -11.59
CA PRO A 336 3.03 27.04 -12.77
C PRO A 336 4.29 26.19 -12.55
N GLU A 337 5.26 26.67 -11.76
CA GLU A 337 6.45 25.92 -11.38
C GLU A 337 6.11 24.78 -10.41
N LEU A 338 5.23 25.05 -9.44
CA LEU A 338 4.75 24.03 -8.51
C LEU A 338 4.05 22.90 -9.25
N GLU A 339 3.14 23.22 -10.17
CA GLU A 339 2.45 22.20 -10.94
C GLU A 339 3.44 21.34 -11.74
N ARG A 340 4.46 21.94 -12.34
CA ARG A 340 5.46 21.21 -13.11
C ARG A 340 6.20 20.16 -12.28
N ILE A 341 6.64 20.51 -11.06
CA ILE A 341 7.37 19.56 -10.21
C ILE A 341 6.44 18.49 -9.65
N ILE A 342 5.21 18.83 -9.26
CA ILE A 342 4.23 17.86 -8.76
C ILE A 342 3.79 16.88 -9.86
N TRP A 343 3.59 17.34 -11.10
CA TRP A 343 3.37 16.43 -12.23
C TRP A 343 4.57 15.52 -12.50
N THR A 344 5.79 16.00 -12.26
CA THR A 344 7.01 15.19 -12.42
C THR A 344 7.06 14.09 -11.36
N MET A 345 6.76 14.40 -10.10
CA MET A 345 6.68 13.43 -9.00
C MET A 345 5.58 12.39 -9.23
N LEU A 346 4.38 12.81 -9.65
CA LEU A 346 3.28 11.89 -9.97
C LEU A 346 3.65 10.93 -11.11
N ARG A 347 4.32 11.43 -12.16
CA ARG A 347 4.77 10.59 -13.28
C ARG A 347 5.85 9.59 -12.84
N ASP A 348 6.72 9.97 -11.91
CA ASP A 348 7.74 9.06 -11.40
C ASP A 348 7.16 7.86 -10.64
N VAL A 349 6.12 8.08 -9.84
CA VAL A 349 5.53 7.03 -9.00
C VAL A 349 4.44 6.24 -9.74
N VAL A 350 3.53 6.93 -10.46
CA VAL A 350 2.28 6.35 -10.99
C VAL A 350 1.92 6.81 -12.40
N ASN A 351 2.90 6.97 -13.30
CA ASN A 351 2.58 7.23 -14.71
C ASN A 351 1.61 6.14 -15.26
N PRO A 352 0.41 6.50 -15.74
CA PRO A 352 -0.53 5.52 -16.28
C PRO A 352 -0.31 5.24 -17.78
N SER A 353 0.48 6.06 -18.48
CA SER A 353 0.59 6.03 -19.94
C SER A 353 1.84 5.31 -20.42
N ALA A 354 1.67 4.35 -21.34
CA ALA A 354 2.78 3.74 -22.05
C ALA A 354 3.42 4.68 -23.08
N GLU A 355 2.77 5.79 -23.41
CA GLU A 355 3.27 6.80 -24.35
C GLU A 355 4.31 7.74 -23.71
N ASP A 356 4.30 7.86 -22.37
CA ASP A 356 5.31 8.63 -21.66
C ASP A 356 6.65 7.89 -21.70
N LYS A 357 7.57 8.44 -22.49
CA LYS A 357 8.91 7.87 -22.66
C LYS A 357 9.86 8.22 -21.50
N TYR A 358 9.46 9.08 -20.58
CA TYR A 358 10.33 9.57 -19.50
C TYR A 358 10.14 8.84 -18.18
N PHE A 359 9.03 8.12 -17.99
CA PHE A 359 8.75 7.40 -16.74
C PHE A 359 8.09 6.05 -17.03
N PRO A 360 8.45 4.96 -16.32
CA PRO A 360 7.78 3.68 -16.46
C PRO A 360 6.34 3.74 -15.94
N ARG A 361 5.50 2.81 -16.37
CA ARG A 361 4.13 2.75 -15.88
C ARG A 361 4.09 2.22 -14.45
N PHE A 362 3.31 2.86 -13.58
CA PHE A 362 2.98 2.41 -12.22
C PHE A 362 4.19 1.82 -11.46
N ARG A 363 5.25 2.63 -11.26
CA ARG A 363 6.51 2.16 -10.68
C ARG A 363 6.33 1.43 -9.34
N HIS A 364 5.51 2.00 -8.46
CA HIS A 364 5.30 1.49 -7.12
C HIS A 364 4.05 0.60 -6.99
N PHE A 365 2.98 0.90 -7.72
CA PHE A 365 1.68 0.26 -7.52
C PHE A 365 1.50 -1.01 -8.36
N SER A 366 1.10 -2.10 -7.69
CA SER A 366 0.72 -3.35 -8.36
C SER A 366 -0.79 -3.51 -8.45
N TRP A 367 -1.36 -3.36 -9.64
CA TRP A 367 -2.80 -3.58 -9.87
C TRP A 367 -3.30 -4.99 -9.55
N TYR A 368 -2.40 -5.98 -9.52
CA TYR A 368 -2.77 -7.34 -9.14
C TYR A 368 -2.79 -7.51 -7.60
N LEU A 369 -1.88 -6.84 -6.88
CA LEU A 369 -1.80 -6.96 -5.42
C LEU A 369 -2.69 -5.94 -4.71
N GLY A 370 -3.05 -4.86 -5.41
CA GLY A 370 -3.91 -3.79 -4.94
C GLY A 370 -3.20 -2.74 -4.10
N HIS A 371 -1.89 -2.86 -3.86
CA HIS A 371 -1.10 -1.94 -3.02
C HIS A 371 0.28 -1.66 -3.64
N SER A 372 1.03 -0.71 -3.09
CA SER A 372 2.39 -0.39 -3.55
C SER A 372 3.48 -1.31 -2.98
N TYR A 373 4.66 -1.25 -3.59
CA TYR A 373 5.91 -1.68 -2.97
C TYR A 373 6.78 -0.47 -2.63
N SER A 374 7.44 -0.54 -1.49
CA SER A 374 8.44 0.43 -1.02
C SER A 374 9.80 0.15 -1.65
N HIS A 375 10.22 -1.11 -1.69
CA HIS A 375 11.57 -1.48 -2.12
C HIS A 375 11.77 -1.39 -3.64
N GLY A 376 12.81 -0.67 -4.03
CA GLY A 376 13.12 -0.29 -5.40
C GLY A 376 13.84 -1.35 -6.21
N VAL A 377 15.04 -1.03 -6.70
CA VAL A 377 15.76 -1.82 -7.71
C VAL A 377 16.50 -3.02 -7.11
N THR A 378 16.89 -2.96 -5.84
CA THR A 378 17.72 -4.02 -5.24
C THR A 378 16.91 -5.26 -4.89
N SER A 379 17.52 -6.44 -5.00
CA SER A 379 16.90 -7.70 -4.61
C SER A 379 17.03 -7.93 -3.11
N ILE A 380 16.00 -8.51 -2.51
CA ILE A 380 15.96 -8.91 -1.11
C ILE A 380 15.39 -10.33 -1.00
N ASP A 381 15.91 -11.12 -0.05
CA ASP A 381 15.69 -12.57 0.01
C ASP A 381 14.21 -12.99 0.06
N ASN A 382 13.36 -12.14 0.62
CA ASN A 382 11.94 -12.43 0.82
C ASN A 382 11.01 -11.79 -0.23
N GLY A 383 11.57 -11.32 -1.35
CA GLY A 383 10.85 -10.49 -2.32
C GLY A 383 10.57 -9.08 -1.78
N LYS A 384 9.94 -8.22 -2.58
CA LYS A 384 9.78 -6.78 -2.26
C LYS A 384 8.91 -6.57 -1.03
N ASP A 385 9.11 -5.44 -0.34
CA ASP A 385 8.31 -5.07 0.84
C ASP A 385 7.48 -3.80 0.69
N GLU A 386 6.60 -3.61 1.67
CA GLU A 386 5.80 -2.43 1.97
C GLU A 386 5.65 -2.38 3.51
N GLU A 387 5.99 -1.26 4.14
CA GLU A 387 5.93 -1.08 5.61
C GLU A 387 4.86 -0.09 6.01
N SER A 388 4.95 1.17 5.56
CA SER A 388 4.03 2.23 5.99
C SER A 388 2.82 2.33 5.06
N THR A 389 1.81 1.51 5.34
CA THR A 389 0.55 1.52 4.58
C THR A 389 -0.15 2.88 4.61
N SER A 390 0.03 3.67 5.66
CA SER A 390 -0.57 5.00 5.79
C SER A 390 0.14 6.07 4.95
N GLU A 391 1.43 5.90 4.64
CA GLU A 391 2.14 6.76 3.69
C GLU A 391 1.76 6.44 2.24
N ASP A 392 1.50 5.17 1.91
CA ASP A 392 0.93 4.75 0.61
C ASP A 392 -0.45 5.39 0.37
N ILE A 393 -1.34 5.27 1.37
CA ILE A 393 -2.66 5.96 1.38
C ILE A 393 -2.51 7.47 1.19
N ASN A 394 -1.52 8.10 1.86
CA ASN A 394 -1.28 9.53 1.74
C ASN A 394 -0.90 9.95 0.32
N PHE A 395 -0.13 9.13 -0.40
CA PHE A 395 0.20 9.40 -1.80
C PHE A 395 -1.04 9.42 -2.69
N PHE A 396 -1.89 8.40 -2.64
CA PHE A 396 -3.09 8.32 -3.49
C PHE A 396 -4.17 9.35 -3.09
N TYR A 397 -4.24 9.69 -1.81
CA TYR A 397 -5.04 10.82 -1.34
C TYR A 397 -4.55 12.14 -1.94
N GLY A 398 -3.24 12.40 -1.90
CA GLY A 398 -2.63 13.56 -2.55
C GLY A 398 -2.89 13.63 -4.04
N MET A 399 -2.75 12.50 -4.75
CA MET A 399 -3.04 12.39 -6.18
C MET A 399 -4.52 12.74 -6.49
N THR A 400 -5.45 12.20 -5.68
CA THR A 400 -6.88 12.46 -5.82
C THR A 400 -7.16 13.96 -5.67
N LEU A 401 -6.68 14.56 -4.58
CA LEU A 401 -6.86 15.99 -4.30
C LEU A 401 -6.21 16.87 -5.36
N TRP A 402 -4.99 16.53 -5.79
CA TRP A 402 -4.25 17.25 -6.82
C TRP A 402 -5.00 17.26 -8.16
N GLY A 403 -5.52 16.11 -8.59
CA GLY A 403 -6.38 16.00 -9.77
C GLY A 403 -7.60 16.92 -9.68
N ARG A 404 -8.25 16.97 -8.51
CA ARG A 404 -9.38 17.86 -8.24
C ARG A 404 -9.01 19.34 -8.38
N VAL A 405 -7.99 19.81 -7.66
CA VAL A 405 -7.63 21.24 -7.63
C VAL A 405 -7.00 21.73 -8.93
N THR A 406 -6.47 20.84 -9.77
CA THR A 406 -5.95 21.16 -11.11
C THR A 406 -6.99 20.98 -12.23
N GLY A 407 -8.21 20.54 -11.90
CA GLY A 407 -9.26 20.26 -12.89
C GLY A 407 -8.93 19.09 -13.83
N LYS A 408 -8.03 18.19 -13.42
CA LYS A 408 -7.63 17.00 -14.19
C LYS A 408 -8.43 15.79 -13.71
N LYS A 409 -9.68 15.71 -14.17
CA LYS A 409 -10.64 14.69 -13.72
C LYS A 409 -10.14 13.24 -13.86
N ALA A 410 -9.45 12.91 -14.96
CA ALA A 410 -8.87 11.58 -15.14
C ALA A 410 -7.82 11.21 -14.07
N VAL A 411 -7.03 12.18 -13.59
CA VAL A 411 -6.07 11.97 -12.50
C VAL A 411 -6.80 11.85 -11.16
N GLU A 412 -7.81 12.69 -10.93
CA GLU A 412 -8.66 12.61 -9.74
C GLU A 412 -9.33 11.24 -9.62
N ASP A 413 -9.95 10.77 -10.70
CA ASP A 413 -10.67 9.49 -10.71
C ASP A 413 -9.69 8.31 -10.58
N LEU A 414 -8.53 8.36 -11.26
CA LEU A 414 -7.50 7.32 -11.14
C LEU A 414 -6.93 7.27 -9.71
N GLY A 415 -6.58 8.43 -9.14
CA GLY A 415 -6.10 8.52 -7.76
C GLY A 415 -7.14 8.00 -6.77
N SER A 416 -8.41 8.34 -6.98
CA SER A 416 -9.51 7.87 -6.13
C SER A 416 -9.73 6.37 -6.23
N LEU A 417 -9.61 5.77 -7.42
CA LEU A 417 -9.74 4.34 -7.61
C LEU A 417 -8.59 3.59 -6.94
N MET A 418 -7.35 4.03 -7.18
CA MET A 418 -6.15 3.44 -6.58
C MET A 418 -6.17 3.56 -5.05
N LEU A 419 -6.59 4.71 -4.50
CA LEU A 419 -6.74 4.91 -3.06
C LEU A 419 -7.70 3.91 -2.40
N ARG A 420 -8.83 3.59 -3.05
CA ARG A 420 -9.83 2.67 -2.49
C ARG A 420 -9.40 1.22 -2.62
N LEU A 421 -8.79 0.86 -3.76
CA LEU A 421 -8.17 -0.45 -3.96
C LEU A 421 -7.04 -0.70 -2.95
N ASP A 422 -6.19 0.30 -2.72
CA ASP A 422 -5.12 0.26 -1.72
C ASP A 422 -5.66 0.05 -0.32
N ALA A 423 -6.64 0.86 0.10
CA ALA A 423 -7.28 0.67 1.39
C ALA A 423 -7.97 -0.69 1.54
N HIS A 424 -8.54 -1.24 0.46
CA HIS A 424 -9.10 -2.59 0.44
C HIS A 424 -8.00 -3.63 0.69
N ALA A 425 -6.91 -3.62 -0.07
CA ALA A 425 -5.78 -4.53 0.12
C ALA A 425 -5.15 -4.40 1.52
N ILE A 426 -4.98 -3.17 2.02
CA ILE A 426 -4.45 -2.88 3.36
C ILE A 426 -5.31 -3.52 4.45
N ARG A 427 -6.64 -3.37 4.39
CA ARG A 427 -7.58 -4.00 5.35
C ARG A 427 -7.60 -5.53 5.25
N THR A 428 -7.30 -6.08 4.08
CA THR A 428 -7.27 -7.54 3.88
C THR A 428 -5.97 -8.15 4.43
N TYR A 429 -4.80 -7.56 4.10
CA TYR A 429 -3.49 -8.22 4.32
C TYR A 429 -2.64 -7.63 5.44
N PHE A 430 -2.81 -6.35 5.79
CA PHE A 430 -1.90 -5.62 6.67
C PHE A 430 -2.54 -5.28 8.01
N LEU A 431 -3.75 -4.73 8.00
CA LEU A 431 -4.51 -4.31 9.19
C LEU A 431 -5.56 -5.37 9.55
N LEU A 432 -5.18 -6.25 10.47
CA LEU A 432 -5.87 -7.49 10.77
C LEU A 432 -6.91 -7.28 11.88
N LYS A 433 -8.18 -7.33 11.50
CA LYS A 433 -9.27 -7.52 12.47
C LYS A 433 -9.13 -8.90 13.14
N SER A 434 -9.69 -9.06 14.34
CA SER A 434 -9.61 -10.32 15.11
C SER A 434 -10.23 -11.52 14.38
N ASP A 435 -11.11 -11.29 13.41
CA ASP A 435 -11.77 -12.32 12.57
C ASP A 435 -11.07 -12.54 11.21
N ASN A 436 -9.92 -11.92 10.97
CA ASN A 436 -9.18 -12.07 9.72
C ASN A 436 -8.76 -13.54 9.51
N THR A 437 -8.98 -14.05 8.30
CA THR A 437 -8.70 -15.45 7.92
C THR A 437 -7.53 -15.57 6.94
N ILE A 438 -6.88 -14.46 6.59
CA ILE A 438 -5.75 -14.42 5.66
C ILE A 438 -4.50 -15.02 6.31
N HIS A 439 -4.23 -14.60 7.54
CA HIS A 439 -3.08 -15.01 8.32
C HIS A 439 -3.47 -16.01 9.42
N PRO A 440 -2.53 -16.87 9.89
CA PRO A 440 -2.78 -17.74 11.03
C PRO A 440 -3.04 -16.93 12.32
N PRO A 441 -3.76 -17.50 13.31
CA PRO A 441 -4.14 -16.79 14.55
C PRO A 441 -2.97 -16.17 15.32
N GLU A 442 -1.78 -16.78 15.25
CA GLU A 442 -0.54 -16.31 15.90
C GLU A 442 -0.05 -14.97 15.34
N ILE A 443 -0.40 -14.65 14.09
CA ILE A 443 -0.12 -13.38 13.42
C ILE A 443 -1.31 -12.42 13.58
N VAL A 444 -2.55 -12.90 13.42
CA VAL A 444 -3.77 -12.07 13.53
C VAL A 444 -3.86 -11.35 14.88
N ARG A 445 -3.46 -12.01 15.98
CA ARG A 445 -3.42 -11.40 17.32
C ARG A 445 -2.53 -10.17 17.46
N ASN A 446 -1.64 -9.90 16.50
CA ASN A 446 -0.80 -8.72 16.49
C ASN A 446 -1.51 -7.49 15.90
N HIS A 447 -2.68 -7.66 15.26
CA HIS A 447 -3.46 -6.66 14.52
C HIS A 447 -2.76 -5.99 13.33
N VAL A 448 -1.43 -5.94 13.29
CA VAL A 448 -0.67 -5.47 12.13
C VAL A 448 0.41 -6.47 11.79
N THR A 449 0.77 -6.55 10.51
CA THR A 449 1.84 -7.44 10.02
C THR A 449 3.24 -6.94 10.35
N GLY A 450 3.42 -5.63 10.58
CA GLY A 450 4.73 -4.96 10.46
C GLY A 450 5.16 -4.88 9.00
N ILE A 451 6.44 -5.09 8.72
CA ILE A 451 6.98 -5.09 7.35
C ILE A 451 6.41 -6.30 6.57
N PHE A 452 5.73 -6.03 5.48
CA PHE A 452 5.09 -7.03 4.64
C PHE A 452 5.95 -7.31 3.40
N PHE A 453 6.43 -8.54 3.24
CA PHE A 453 7.19 -8.98 2.07
C PHE A 453 6.35 -9.95 1.21
N ASP A 454 6.82 -10.25 0.01
CA ASP A 454 6.19 -11.27 -0.82
C ASP A 454 6.20 -12.66 -0.18
N ASN A 455 7.29 -13.03 0.50
CA ASN A 455 7.50 -14.37 1.06
C ASN A 455 7.44 -14.43 2.60
N LYS A 456 7.28 -13.30 3.30
CA LYS A 456 7.08 -13.28 4.75
C LYS A 456 6.30 -12.06 5.21
N VAL A 457 5.73 -12.13 6.41
CA VAL A 457 5.35 -10.94 7.18
C VAL A 457 6.22 -10.86 8.43
N TYR A 458 6.63 -9.67 8.82
CA TYR A 458 7.57 -9.46 9.91
C TYR A 458 7.09 -8.37 10.85
N TYR A 459 6.57 -8.78 12.02
CA TYR A 459 6.08 -7.89 13.07
C TYR A 459 7.24 -7.15 13.75
N ASN A 460 7.80 -6.19 13.04
CA ASN A 460 8.90 -5.32 13.41
C ASN A 460 8.84 -4.05 12.55
N THR A 461 9.78 -3.14 12.75
CA THR A 461 10.06 -2.04 11.84
C THR A 461 11.52 -2.05 11.37
N TRP A 462 11.84 -1.28 10.32
CA TRP A 462 13.22 -1.13 9.84
C TRP A 462 14.15 -0.41 10.84
N PHE A 463 13.59 0.32 11.81
CA PHE A 463 14.34 1.28 12.63
C PHE A 463 14.13 1.13 14.15
N LEU A 464 13.03 0.51 14.61
CA LEU A 464 12.68 0.43 16.03
C LEU A 464 11.77 -0.75 16.37
N ASP A 465 12.33 -1.76 17.03
CA ASP A 465 11.58 -2.92 17.57
C ASP A 465 10.85 -2.55 18.88
N ARG A 466 9.76 -1.78 18.72
CA ARG A 466 8.84 -1.38 19.79
C ARG A 466 7.42 -1.42 19.27
N LYS A 467 6.50 -2.06 20.00
CA LYS A 467 5.09 -2.19 19.61
C LYS A 467 4.46 -0.85 19.22
N TYR A 468 4.63 0.20 20.02
CA TYR A 468 4.11 1.52 19.67
C TYR A 468 4.62 2.06 18.32
N ALA A 469 5.83 1.69 17.87
CA ALA A 469 6.38 2.09 16.58
C ALA A 469 5.87 1.17 15.46
N ILE A 470 5.83 -0.14 15.69
CA ILE A 470 5.27 -1.13 14.75
C ILE A 470 3.82 -0.81 14.39
N HIS A 471 3.02 -0.34 15.34
CA HIS A 471 1.66 0.10 15.11
C HIS A 471 1.60 1.56 14.61
N GLY A 472 2.40 2.45 15.21
CA GLY A 472 2.38 3.87 14.89
C GLY A 472 2.82 4.20 13.46
N ILE A 473 3.70 3.39 12.85
CA ILE A 473 4.12 3.57 11.45
C ILE A 473 2.94 3.40 10.47
N GLN A 474 1.89 2.69 10.89
CA GLN A 474 0.63 2.52 10.14
C GLN A 474 -0.37 3.67 10.38
N MET A 475 0.05 4.74 11.06
CA MET A 475 -0.76 5.89 11.44
C MET A 475 -0.21 7.22 10.91
N ILE A 476 0.95 7.22 10.23
CA ILE A 476 1.59 8.42 9.69
C ILE A 476 1.36 8.57 8.17
N PRO A 477 1.18 9.78 7.66
CA PRO A 477 0.80 10.98 8.39
C PRO A 477 -0.65 10.92 8.87
N VAL A 478 -0.91 11.66 9.96
CA VAL A 478 -2.28 11.94 10.39
C VAL A 478 -2.96 12.84 9.35
N SER A 479 -4.06 12.36 8.78
CA SER A 479 -4.84 13.03 7.76
C SER A 479 -6.28 12.51 7.75
N PRO A 480 -7.28 13.29 7.28
CA PRO A 480 -8.68 12.86 7.24
C PRO A 480 -8.88 11.46 6.66
N ILE A 481 -8.12 11.12 5.62
CA ILE A 481 -8.25 9.87 4.87
C ILE A 481 -7.84 8.61 5.64
N ASN A 482 -7.15 8.71 6.79
CA ASN A 482 -6.72 7.52 7.55
C ASN A 482 -7.90 6.60 7.92
N GLU A 483 -9.11 7.15 8.12
CA GLU A 483 -10.35 6.39 8.42
C GLU A 483 -10.73 5.41 7.30
N LEU A 484 -10.26 5.62 6.07
CA LEU A 484 -10.52 4.71 4.95
C LEU A 484 -9.90 3.33 5.20
N ALA A 485 -8.62 3.28 5.59
CA ALA A 485 -7.94 2.02 5.89
C ALA A 485 -8.13 1.60 7.36
N ARG A 486 -8.07 2.56 8.29
CA ARG A 486 -8.17 2.33 9.74
C ARG A 486 -9.61 2.47 10.23
N THR A 487 -10.44 1.50 9.87
CA THR A 487 -11.85 1.46 10.28
C THR A 487 -12.02 1.52 11.79
N SER A 488 -13.14 2.07 12.27
CA SER A 488 -13.40 2.22 13.70
C SER A 488 -13.35 0.91 14.47
N THR A 489 -13.87 -0.18 13.89
CA THR A 489 -13.80 -1.53 14.46
C THR A 489 -12.36 -2.02 14.60
N PHE A 490 -11.52 -1.81 13.58
CA PHE A 490 -10.11 -2.19 13.64
C PHE A 490 -9.36 -1.41 14.73
N VAL A 491 -9.53 -0.09 14.77
CA VAL A 491 -8.90 0.78 15.76
C VAL A 491 -9.31 0.40 17.18
N GLU A 492 -10.58 0.06 17.41
CA GLU A 492 -11.08 -0.40 18.70
C GLU A 492 -10.40 -1.71 19.14
N GLN A 493 -10.33 -2.71 18.25
CA GLN A 493 -9.68 -3.99 18.55
C GLN A 493 -8.20 -3.80 18.87
N GLU A 494 -7.46 -3.10 17.99
CA GLU A 494 -6.03 -2.83 18.18
C GLU A 494 -5.76 -2.06 19.48
N TRP A 495 -6.59 -1.06 19.80
CA TRP A 495 -6.45 -0.25 21.00
C TRP A 495 -6.68 -1.08 22.27
N ASN A 496 -7.77 -1.83 22.32
CA ASN A 496 -8.15 -2.62 23.49
C ASN A 496 -7.21 -3.81 23.72
N ASP A 497 -6.75 -4.45 22.64
CA ASP A 497 -5.92 -5.64 22.72
C ASP A 497 -4.45 -5.31 22.98
N ILE A 498 -3.93 -4.21 22.41
CA ILE A 498 -2.50 -3.88 22.44
C ILE A 498 -2.23 -2.48 23.00
N LEU A 499 -2.66 -1.43 22.30
CA LEU A 499 -2.06 -0.09 22.48
C LEU A 499 -2.40 0.58 23.82
N SER A 500 -3.61 0.37 24.33
CA SER A 500 -4.03 0.91 25.65
C SER A 500 -3.16 0.41 26.81
N LYS A 501 -2.47 -0.72 26.62
CA LYS A 501 -1.60 -1.37 27.62
C LYS A 501 -0.13 -0.95 27.49
N GLU A 502 0.24 -0.29 26.39
CA GLU A 502 1.63 0.12 26.16
C GLU A 502 2.08 1.13 27.21
N ARG A 503 3.35 1.02 27.62
CA ARG A 503 3.91 1.86 28.68
C ARG A 503 3.81 3.35 28.36
N ILE A 504 3.99 3.72 27.09
CA ILE A 504 3.92 5.12 26.65
C ILE A 504 2.50 5.72 26.81
N VAL A 505 1.46 4.88 26.84
CA VAL A 505 0.06 5.29 27.03
C VAL A 505 -0.33 5.31 28.50
N THR A 506 0.14 4.33 29.28
CA THR A 506 -0.23 4.15 30.69
C THR A 506 0.57 4.99 31.66
N MET A 507 1.82 5.36 31.32
CA MET A 507 2.65 6.20 32.19
C MET A 507 2.20 7.66 32.16
N LYS A 508 2.26 8.32 33.31
CA LYS A 508 2.06 9.78 33.37
C LYS A 508 3.22 10.49 32.67
N ASN A 509 2.90 11.51 31.88
CA ASN A 509 3.87 12.40 31.23
C ASN A 509 4.92 11.68 30.36
N SER A 510 4.48 10.74 29.52
CA SER A 510 5.34 10.16 28.49
C SER A 510 5.87 11.24 27.55
N ASN A 511 7.19 11.23 27.32
CA ASN A 511 7.86 12.10 26.37
C ASN A 511 8.10 11.44 25.00
N ASN A 512 7.48 10.28 24.77
CA ASN A 512 7.63 9.54 23.52
C ASN A 512 6.73 10.16 22.44
N THR A 513 7.32 10.51 21.30
CA THR A 513 6.66 11.18 20.17
C THR A 513 5.56 10.33 19.53
N TRP A 514 5.71 9.00 19.51
CA TRP A 514 4.70 8.08 18.97
C TRP A 514 3.37 8.16 19.71
N LEU A 515 3.37 8.60 20.97
CA LEU A 515 2.14 8.74 21.75
C LEU A 515 1.13 9.67 21.06
N SER A 516 1.56 10.73 20.37
CA SER A 516 0.62 11.63 19.69
C SER A 516 -0.18 10.92 18.59
N LEU A 517 0.47 10.04 17.84
CA LEU A 517 -0.15 9.26 16.76
C LEU A 517 -1.16 8.26 17.33
N LEU A 518 -0.74 7.57 18.40
CA LEU A 518 -1.60 6.61 19.09
C LEU A 518 -2.84 7.30 19.65
N LEU A 519 -2.70 8.48 20.26
CA LEU A 519 -3.83 9.22 20.84
C LEU A 519 -4.80 9.76 19.78
N VAL A 520 -4.33 10.16 18.59
CA VAL A 520 -5.26 10.57 17.51
C VAL A 520 -6.14 9.39 17.09
N ASN A 521 -5.58 8.20 16.99
CA ASN A 521 -6.35 6.98 16.69
C ASN A 521 -7.25 6.58 17.88
N ALA A 522 -6.72 6.66 19.10
CA ALA A 522 -7.48 6.38 20.32
C ALA A 522 -8.71 7.26 20.49
N ALA A 523 -8.74 8.42 19.85
CA ALA A 523 -9.90 9.31 19.88
C ALA A 523 -11.16 8.69 19.26
N THR A 524 -11.02 7.66 18.41
CA THR A 524 -12.13 6.82 17.94
C THR A 524 -12.79 6.04 19.07
N VAL A 525 -12.01 5.63 20.08
CA VAL A 525 -12.47 4.79 21.20
C VAL A 525 -12.79 5.62 22.44
N ASN A 526 -11.92 6.56 22.81
CA ASN A 526 -12.07 7.44 23.96
C ASN A 526 -11.66 8.88 23.58
N PRO A 527 -12.57 9.67 22.98
CA PRO A 527 -12.24 10.97 22.41
C PRO A 527 -11.75 11.96 23.45
N MET A 528 -12.44 12.09 24.59
CA MET A 528 -12.10 13.10 25.59
C MET A 528 -10.79 12.81 26.33
N ASP A 529 -10.51 11.56 26.70
CA ASP A 529 -9.21 11.19 27.29
C ASP A 529 -8.06 11.48 26.31
N SER A 530 -8.28 11.15 25.04
CA SER A 530 -7.29 11.39 23.97
C SER A 530 -7.02 12.87 23.77
N LEU A 531 -8.06 13.69 23.65
CA LEU A 531 -7.94 15.15 23.52
C LEU A 531 -7.22 15.77 24.72
N HIS A 532 -7.56 15.37 25.95
CA HIS A 532 -6.89 15.87 27.14
C HIS A 532 -5.40 15.50 27.19
N LYS A 533 -5.04 14.27 26.82
CA LYS A 533 -3.64 13.82 26.76
C LYS A 533 -2.87 14.52 25.63
N LEU A 534 -3.49 14.74 24.47
CA LEU A 534 -2.88 15.40 23.33
C LEU A 534 -2.45 16.85 23.61
N LYS A 535 -3.12 17.55 24.53
CA LYS A 535 -2.69 18.91 24.96
C LYS A 535 -1.25 18.94 25.48
N ASN A 536 -0.78 17.84 26.08
CA ASN A 536 0.54 17.77 26.73
C ASN A 536 1.48 16.71 26.13
N ALA A 537 1.03 15.87 25.20
CA ALA A 537 1.86 14.82 24.60
C ALA A 537 3.06 15.40 23.83
N THR A 538 4.16 14.66 23.73
CA THR A 538 5.23 15.01 22.78
C THR A 538 4.77 14.64 21.38
N MET A 539 4.98 15.51 20.39
CA MET A 539 4.47 15.31 19.04
C MET A 539 5.48 14.55 18.17
N ASP A 540 4.95 13.66 17.32
CA ASP A 540 5.66 13.16 16.15
C ASP A 540 6.23 14.31 15.29
N ASP A 541 7.37 14.07 14.65
CA ASP A 541 8.06 15.09 13.85
C ASP A 541 7.22 15.58 12.66
N GLY A 542 6.38 14.71 12.09
CA GLY A 542 5.41 15.00 11.03
C GLY A 542 4.03 15.48 11.52
N LEU A 543 3.80 15.63 12.83
CA LEU A 543 2.51 16.03 13.39
C LEU A 543 2.62 17.32 14.22
N SER A 544 1.72 18.28 13.99
CA SER A 544 1.56 19.45 14.86
C SER A 544 0.49 19.17 15.92
N ARG A 545 0.57 19.86 17.06
CA ARG A 545 -0.37 19.63 18.16
C ARG A 545 -1.77 20.07 17.79
N SER A 546 -1.91 21.21 17.09
CA SER A 546 -3.21 21.68 16.63
C SER A 546 -3.84 20.68 15.65
N TRP A 547 -3.06 20.13 14.71
CA TRP A 547 -3.58 19.16 13.74
C TRP A 547 -3.95 17.82 14.39
N ALA A 548 -3.19 17.40 15.40
CA ALA A 548 -3.53 16.24 16.22
C ALA A 548 -4.86 16.43 16.95
N LEU A 549 -5.05 17.57 17.63
CA LEU A 549 -6.30 17.91 18.32
C LEU A 549 -7.48 18.01 17.35
N TYR A 550 -7.27 18.63 16.18
CA TYR A 550 -8.29 18.79 15.15
C TYR A 550 -8.76 17.43 14.62
N ASN A 551 -7.83 16.55 14.23
CA ASN A 551 -8.19 15.21 13.75
C ASN A 551 -8.83 14.36 14.85
N ALA A 552 -8.27 14.37 16.08
CA ALA A 552 -8.83 13.63 17.20
C ALA A 552 -10.28 14.06 17.52
N ALA A 553 -10.57 15.36 17.43
CA ALA A 553 -11.91 15.92 17.64
C ALA A 553 -12.93 15.47 16.59
N THR A 554 -12.49 14.92 15.46
CA THR A 554 -13.35 14.50 14.35
C THR A 554 -13.45 12.98 14.18
N ARG A 555 -12.74 12.18 15.00
CA ARG A 555 -12.71 10.70 14.91
C ARG A 555 -13.82 9.96 15.66
N CYS A 556 -14.75 10.65 16.33
CA CYS A 556 -15.80 10.00 17.14
C CYS A 556 -16.68 9.07 16.30
N ARG A 557 -17.07 7.92 16.88
CA ARG A 557 -18.16 7.08 16.35
C ARG A 557 -19.51 7.72 16.66
N ASP A 558 -20.51 7.41 15.85
CA ASP A 558 -21.89 7.90 16.04
C ASP A 558 -22.50 7.44 17.39
N ASP A 559 -21.98 6.38 18.00
CA ASP A 559 -22.41 5.83 19.29
C ASP A 559 -21.57 6.26 20.50
N VAL A 560 -20.49 7.02 20.29
CA VAL A 560 -19.62 7.55 21.36
C VAL A 560 -19.90 9.04 21.53
N ASP A 561 -20.90 9.34 22.35
CA ASP A 561 -21.25 10.73 22.68
C ASP A 561 -20.14 11.40 23.48
N VAL A 562 -19.67 12.53 22.97
CA VAL A 562 -19.02 13.54 23.81
C VAL A 562 -20.13 14.16 24.66
N HIS A 563 -20.34 13.65 25.88
CA HIS A 563 -21.35 14.18 26.78
C HIS A 563 -21.07 15.66 27.09
N VAL A 564 -21.75 16.55 26.37
CA VAL A 564 -21.82 17.97 26.66
C VAL A 564 -22.79 18.14 27.83
N THR A 565 -22.31 18.09 29.08
CA THR A 565 -23.15 18.47 30.21
C THR A 565 -23.57 19.93 30.06
N GLU A 566 -24.88 20.17 30.06
CA GLU A 566 -25.53 21.44 29.79
C GLU A 566 -25.02 22.63 30.64
N SER A 567 -25.04 23.80 29.99
CA SER A 567 -25.19 25.16 30.53
C SER A 567 -23.94 25.96 30.92
N ILE A 568 -23.32 26.58 29.92
CA ILE A 568 -22.81 27.96 30.08
C ILE A 568 -23.51 28.82 29.03
N LYS A 569 -24.48 29.63 29.46
CA LYS A 569 -25.05 30.70 28.63
C LYS A 569 -23.92 31.66 28.25
N LEU A 570 -23.51 31.62 26.98
CA LEU A 570 -22.69 32.65 26.36
C LEU A 570 -23.46 33.96 26.41
N THR A 571 -23.09 34.84 27.32
CA THR A 571 -23.51 36.24 27.29
C THR A 571 -22.39 36.99 26.58
N VAL A 572 -22.58 37.31 25.30
CA VAL A 572 -21.71 38.23 24.58
C VAL A 572 -22.06 39.64 25.09
N GLN A 573 -21.16 40.26 25.84
CA GLN A 573 -21.23 41.72 26.04
C GLN A 573 -20.53 42.39 24.85
N ALA A 574 -21.25 43.36 24.27
CA ALA A 574 -20.86 44.15 23.11
C ALA A 574 -19.66 45.06 23.37
#